data_AF-A0A956T1Y0-F1
#
_entry.id   AF-A0A956T1Y0-F1
#
_cell.length_a   1.000
_cell.length_b   1.000
_cell.length_c   1.000
_cell.angle_alpha   90.00
_cell.angle_beta   90.00
_cell.angle_gamma   90.00
#
_symmetry.space_group_name_H-M   'P 1'
#
loop_
_entity.id
_entity.type
_entity.pdbx_description
1 polymer ?
#
loop_
_entity_poly.entity_id
_entity_poly.type
_entity_poly.pdbx_seq_one_letter_code
_entity_poly.pdbx_strand_id
1 'polypeptide(L)'
;MAAEKKHQASEILLDAQSLSQWRQTLKKEPGQLEQELVQKGISSVAVGEMHLDELVEEGRVVAQSGPQFSLTLAGGALGSLPSNESEALSQVAGGDVFGTFLIFRRPAFARALLPQAKILFGPEVRSFLDGRVVWLPVTRKALQPVGLGFDSQEIERLASLGFSIWLRPENRSGLTEEQMNELFQEWNSLPAVQGVIFGGALNEAMGYPDL
;
A
#
# COMPACT_ATOMS: atom_id res chain seq x y z
N MET A 1 -10.59 -38.03 -20.04
CA MET A 1 -11.30 -36.99 -20.79
C MET A 1 -12.45 -36.36 -19.98
N ALA A 2 -12.22 -35.95 -18.72
CA ALA A 2 -13.24 -35.32 -17.87
C ALA A 2 -12.79 -33.99 -17.24
N ALA A 3 -11.49 -33.65 -17.32
CA ALA A 3 -10.94 -32.43 -16.74
C ALA A 3 -11.09 -31.19 -17.65
N GLU A 4 -11.23 -31.36 -18.97
CA GLU A 4 -11.30 -30.24 -19.93
C GLU A 4 -12.66 -29.54 -20.02
N LYS A 5 -13.70 -30.03 -19.33
CA LYS A 5 -15.06 -29.45 -19.38
C LYS A 5 -15.33 -28.35 -18.34
N LYS A 6 -14.29 -27.85 -17.65
CA LYS A 6 -14.43 -26.90 -16.53
C LYS A 6 -13.83 -25.50 -16.75
N HIS A 7 -13.53 -25.13 -18.00
CA HIS A 7 -13.16 -23.76 -18.36
C HIS A 7 -14.22 -23.18 -19.30
N GLN A 8 -15.36 -22.74 -18.75
CA GLN A 8 -16.45 -22.14 -19.54
C GLN A 8 -16.30 -20.63 -19.75
N ALA A 9 -15.36 -19.98 -19.04
CA ALA A 9 -15.07 -18.56 -19.20
C ALA A 9 -13.58 -18.30 -18.95
N SER A 10 -12.97 -17.49 -19.81
CA SER A 10 -11.66 -16.90 -19.57
C SER A 10 -11.86 -15.48 -19.09
N GLU A 11 -11.33 -15.17 -17.91
CA GLU A 11 -11.35 -13.82 -17.34
C GLU A 11 -10.05 -13.11 -17.69
N ILE A 12 -10.15 -11.87 -18.17
CA ILE A 12 -8.99 -11.01 -18.41
C ILE A 12 -8.80 -10.15 -17.18
N LEU A 13 -7.65 -10.31 -16.54
CA LEU A 13 -7.25 -9.50 -15.41
C LEU A 13 -6.31 -8.39 -15.88
N LEU A 14 -6.73 -7.13 -15.72
CA LEU A 14 -5.91 -5.98 -16.03
C LEU A 14 -5.06 -5.58 -14.82
N ASP A 15 -3.83 -5.14 -15.05
CA ASP A 15 -3.01 -4.57 -13.98
C ASP A 15 -3.36 -3.07 -13.80
N ALA A 16 -3.65 -2.65 -12.56
CA ALA A 16 -4.11 -1.29 -12.25
C ALA A 16 -3.07 -0.22 -12.64
N GLN A 17 -1.78 -0.52 -12.45
CA GLN A 17 -0.69 0.40 -12.82
C GLN A 17 -0.63 0.55 -14.35
N SER A 18 -0.74 -0.56 -15.08
CA SER A 18 -0.80 -0.58 -16.54
C SER A 18 -2.02 0.19 -17.06
N LEU A 19 -3.18 0.04 -16.41
CA LEU A 19 -4.40 0.77 -16.74
C LEU A 19 -4.21 2.30 -16.57
N SER A 20 -3.55 2.73 -15.50
CA SER A 20 -3.21 4.14 -15.28
C SER A 20 -2.28 4.69 -16.38
N GLN A 21 -1.26 3.91 -16.76
CA GLN A 21 -0.33 4.26 -17.84
C GLN A 21 -1.03 4.35 -19.21
N TRP A 22 -1.94 3.42 -19.51
CA TRP A 22 -2.72 3.45 -20.74
C TRP A 22 -3.65 4.66 -20.81
N ARG A 23 -4.31 5.00 -19.69
CA ARG A 23 -5.13 6.22 -19.61
C ARG A 23 -4.33 7.47 -19.93
N GLN A 24 -3.13 7.62 -19.37
CA GLN A 24 -2.23 8.74 -19.67
C GLN A 24 -1.81 8.77 -21.14
N THR A 25 -1.42 7.61 -21.68
CA THR A 25 -0.99 7.47 -23.08
C THR A 25 -2.11 7.81 -24.06
N LEU A 26 -3.34 7.38 -23.76
CA LEU A 26 -4.53 7.63 -24.56
C LEU A 26 -5.16 9.02 -24.31
N LYS A 27 -4.57 9.82 -23.41
CA LYS A 27 -5.06 11.15 -23.00
C LYS A 27 -6.55 11.15 -22.61
N LYS A 28 -6.96 10.14 -21.86
CA LYS A 28 -8.32 10.00 -21.36
C LYS A 28 -8.47 10.61 -19.98
N GLU A 29 -9.67 11.11 -19.70
CA GLU A 29 -10.01 11.63 -18.38
C GLU A 29 -10.02 10.50 -17.32
N PRO A 30 -9.78 10.82 -16.03
CA PRO A 30 -9.89 9.84 -14.93
C PRO A 30 -11.23 9.06 -14.99
N GLY A 31 -11.17 7.73 -14.97
CA GLY A 31 -12.35 6.87 -14.98
C GLY A 31 -12.95 6.58 -16.36
N GLN A 32 -12.59 7.34 -17.40
CA GLN A 32 -13.18 7.17 -18.73
C GLN A 32 -12.76 5.85 -19.38
N LEU A 33 -11.47 5.52 -19.35
CA LEU A 33 -10.96 4.27 -19.91
C LEU A 33 -11.54 3.07 -19.16
N GLU A 34 -11.57 3.17 -17.84
CA GLU A 34 -12.10 2.18 -16.92
C GLU A 34 -13.57 1.87 -17.21
N GLN A 35 -14.42 2.88 -17.37
CA GLN A 35 -15.83 2.71 -17.71
C GLN A 35 -16.03 2.05 -19.08
N GLU A 36 -15.24 2.45 -20.08
CA GLU A 36 -15.32 1.84 -21.42
C GLU A 36 -14.94 0.35 -21.40
N LEU A 37 -13.94 -0.02 -20.60
CA LEU A 37 -13.51 -1.41 -20.42
C LEU A 37 -14.60 -2.24 -19.74
N VAL A 38 -15.17 -1.73 -18.65
CA VAL A 38 -16.27 -2.40 -17.92
C VAL A 38 -17.49 -2.58 -18.83
N GLN A 39 -17.87 -1.55 -19.61
CA GLN A 39 -18.97 -1.65 -20.59
C GLN A 39 -18.72 -2.69 -21.69
N LYS A 40 -17.45 -3.01 -21.98
CA LYS A 40 -17.04 -4.06 -22.94
C LYS A 40 -16.89 -5.44 -22.27
N GLY A 41 -17.21 -5.56 -20.98
CA GLY A 41 -17.13 -6.80 -20.21
C GLY A 41 -15.77 -7.06 -19.56
N ILE A 42 -14.80 -6.15 -19.69
CA ILE A 42 -13.50 -6.25 -19.00
C ILE A 42 -13.63 -5.54 -17.67
N SER A 43 -13.93 -6.31 -16.62
CA SER A 43 -14.33 -5.79 -15.31
C SER A 43 -13.48 -6.34 -14.16
N SER A 44 -12.30 -6.87 -14.44
CA SER A 44 -11.43 -7.44 -13.41
C SER A 44 -10.07 -6.76 -13.42
N VAL A 45 -9.61 -6.34 -12.24
CA VAL A 45 -8.36 -5.60 -12.08
C VAL A 45 -7.52 -6.14 -10.92
N ALA A 46 -6.22 -6.32 -11.18
CA ALA A 46 -5.19 -6.62 -10.21
C ALA A 46 -4.65 -5.32 -9.62
N VAL A 47 -4.68 -5.18 -8.30
CA VAL A 47 -4.10 -4.03 -7.58
C VAL A 47 -2.91 -4.53 -6.79
N GLY A 48 -1.72 -3.96 -7.07
CA GLY A 48 -0.50 -4.23 -6.33
C GLY A 48 -0.39 -3.40 -5.05
N GLU A 49 0.49 -3.82 -4.13
CA GLU A 49 0.89 -2.97 -3.02
C GLU A 49 1.67 -1.75 -3.52
N MET A 50 1.59 -0.65 -2.76
CA MET A 50 2.35 0.56 -3.07
C MET A 50 3.77 0.44 -2.56
N HIS A 51 4.72 0.83 -3.39
CA HIS A 51 6.13 0.86 -3.02
C HIS A 51 6.58 2.25 -2.58
N LEU A 52 7.55 2.31 -1.65
CA LEU A 52 8.03 3.58 -1.12
C LEU A 52 8.59 4.49 -2.21
N ASP A 53 9.37 3.92 -3.13
CA ASP A 53 10.02 4.68 -4.18
C ASP A 53 9.00 5.29 -5.16
N GLU A 54 7.93 4.55 -5.51
CA GLU A 54 6.82 5.06 -6.32
C GLU A 54 6.12 6.25 -5.63
N LEU A 55 5.81 6.13 -4.33
CA LEU A 55 5.17 7.21 -3.58
C LEU A 55 6.05 8.46 -3.46
N VAL A 56 7.38 8.28 -3.41
CA VAL A 56 8.34 9.39 -3.39
C VAL A 56 8.44 10.05 -4.76
N GLU A 57 8.53 9.27 -5.83
CA GLU A 57 8.58 9.77 -7.21
C GLU A 57 7.31 10.54 -7.60
N GLU A 58 6.14 10.05 -7.17
CA GLU A 58 4.85 10.75 -7.32
C GLU A 58 4.72 11.98 -6.41
N GLY A 59 5.68 12.21 -5.50
CA GLY A 59 5.66 13.31 -4.53
C GLY A 59 4.51 13.23 -3.54
N ARG A 60 4.02 12.02 -3.24
CA ARG A 60 2.96 11.73 -2.25
C ARG A 60 3.53 11.64 -0.83
N VAL A 61 4.77 11.18 -0.71
CA VAL A 61 5.48 11.02 0.56
C VAL A 61 6.90 11.54 0.47
N VAL A 62 7.42 12.04 1.59
CA VAL A 62 8.85 12.30 1.78
C VAL A 62 9.36 11.34 2.86
N ALA A 63 10.38 10.55 2.52
CA ALA A 63 10.99 9.58 3.44
C ALA A 63 12.31 10.10 4.01
N GLN A 64 12.41 10.15 5.34
CA GLN A 64 13.57 10.69 6.06
C GLN A 64 14.04 9.74 7.15
N SER A 65 15.35 9.71 7.41
CA SER A 65 15.91 9.11 8.62
C SER A 65 15.63 9.99 9.85
N GLY A 66 15.81 9.44 11.07
CA GLY A 66 15.67 10.21 12.32
C GLY A 66 16.48 11.52 12.36
N PRO A 67 17.77 11.53 12.00
CA PRO A 67 18.56 12.77 11.94
C PRO A 67 18.02 13.79 10.92
N GLN A 68 17.63 13.33 9.72
CA GLN A 68 17.03 14.20 8.70
C GLN A 68 15.70 14.79 9.17
N PHE A 69 14.87 13.97 9.81
CA PHE A 69 13.59 14.39 10.35
C PHE A 69 13.74 15.35 11.53
N SER A 70 14.76 15.16 12.37
CA SER A 70 15.11 16.10 13.44
C SER A 70 15.45 17.49 12.91
N LEU A 71 16.17 17.58 11.78
CA LEU A 71 16.41 18.85 11.09
C LEU A 71 15.12 19.46 10.53
N THR A 72 14.23 18.63 9.96
CA THR A 72 12.90 19.06 9.48
C THR A 72 12.05 19.64 10.61
N LEU A 73 12.05 19.01 11.79
CA LEU A 73 11.38 19.48 13.00
C LEU A 73 11.97 20.82 13.47
N ALA A 74 13.30 20.88 13.66
CA ALA A 74 13.99 22.07 14.13
C ALA A 74 13.84 23.27 13.17
N GLY A 75 13.76 23.01 11.86
CA GLY A 75 13.53 24.03 10.84
C GLY A 75 12.06 24.49 10.72
N GLY A 76 11.13 23.92 11.48
CA GLY A 76 9.72 24.32 11.48
C GLY A 76 8.96 23.95 10.19
N ALA A 77 9.49 23.05 9.36
CA ALA A 77 8.91 22.71 8.06
C ALA A 77 7.54 22.01 8.14
N LEU A 78 7.20 21.43 9.31
CA LEU A 78 5.89 20.85 9.56
C LEU A 78 4.84 21.89 10.00
N GLY A 79 5.24 23.14 10.26
CA GLY A 79 4.38 24.19 10.79
C GLY A 79 4.31 24.16 12.32
N SER A 80 3.34 24.89 12.89
CA SER A 80 3.09 24.89 14.33
C SER A 80 2.53 23.54 14.77
N LEU A 81 3.19 22.92 15.75
CA LEU A 81 2.83 21.62 16.30
C LEU A 81 2.26 21.78 17.72
N PRO A 82 1.22 21.02 18.09
CA PRO A 82 0.83 20.87 19.49
C PRO A 82 2.02 20.42 20.34
N SER A 83 2.17 20.95 21.56
CA SER A 83 3.36 20.68 22.39
C SER A 83 3.57 19.19 22.69
N ASN A 84 2.48 18.45 22.92
CA ASN A 84 2.51 17.00 23.14
C ASN A 84 3.00 16.22 21.91
N GLU A 85 2.57 16.61 20.71
CA GLU A 85 3.02 16.01 19.45
C GLU A 85 4.48 16.35 19.16
N SER A 86 4.88 17.60 19.41
CA SER A 86 6.26 18.04 19.24
C SER A 86 7.22 17.26 20.14
N GLU A 87 6.87 17.07 21.42
CA GLU A 87 7.70 16.31 22.36
C GLU A 87 7.81 14.84 21.95
N ALA A 88 6.68 14.20 21.61
CA ALA A 88 6.67 12.81 21.18
C ALA A 88 7.49 12.59 19.88
N LEU A 89 7.35 13.50 18.90
CA LEU A 89 8.13 13.47 17.67
C LEU A 89 9.63 13.64 17.94
N SER A 90 10.01 14.58 18.81
CA SER A 90 11.41 14.78 19.20
C SER A 90 12.00 13.56 19.91
N GLN A 91 11.25 12.91 20.80
CA GLN A 91 11.69 11.70 21.47
C GLN A 91 11.94 10.55 20.50
N VAL A 92 11.05 10.34 19.52
CA VAL A 92 11.22 9.28 18.51
C VAL A 92 12.31 9.62 17.51
N ALA A 93 12.45 10.88 17.12
CA ALA A 93 13.46 11.32 16.16
C ALA A 93 14.88 11.36 16.73
N GLY A 94 14.99 11.70 18.02
CA GLY A 94 16.26 11.81 18.75
C GLY A 94 16.66 10.56 19.55
N GLY A 95 15.79 9.57 19.68
CA GLY A 95 16.09 8.31 20.37
C GLY A 95 17.02 7.39 19.57
N ASP A 96 17.62 6.40 20.24
CA ASP A 96 18.44 5.32 19.66
C ASP A 96 17.67 4.37 18.70
N VAL A 97 16.39 4.67 18.44
CA VAL A 97 15.50 3.79 17.69
C VAL A 97 15.65 4.05 16.20
N PHE A 98 16.33 3.14 15.51
CA PHE A 98 16.45 3.14 14.06
C PHE A 98 15.05 3.06 13.40
N GLY A 99 14.78 3.94 12.44
CA GLY A 99 13.51 3.94 11.73
C GLY A 99 13.43 5.00 10.62
N THR A 100 12.31 4.98 9.91
CA THR A 100 12.03 5.88 8.78
C THR A 100 10.78 6.69 9.07
N PHE A 101 10.90 8.00 8.92
CA PHE A 101 9.78 8.93 8.96
C PHE A 101 9.24 9.13 7.55
N LEU A 102 7.95 8.85 7.38
CA LEU A 102 7.18 9.09 6.17
C LEU A 102 6.30 10.31 6.40
N ILE A 103 6.57 11.39 5.67
CA ILE A 103 5.78 12.62 5.72
C ILE A 103 4.86 12.63 4.51
N PHE A 104 3.57 12.42 4.74
CA PHE A 104 2.56 12.34 3.69
C PHE A 104 2.01 13.72 3.34
N ARG A 105 1.83 13.97 2.04
CA ARG A 105 1.14 15.18 1.55
C ARG A 105 -0.35 15.18 1.88
N ARG A 106 -0.97 13.99 1.91
CA ARG A 106 -2.40 13.79 2.20
C ARG A 106 -2.55 12.90 3.45
N PRO A 107 -2.89 13.47 4.62
CA PRO A 107 -3.00 12.69 5.86
C PRO A 107 -4.04 11.57 5.80
N ALA A 108 -5.15 11.76 5.07
CA ALA A 108 -6.17 10.73 4.89
C ALA A 108 -5.62 9.45 4.24
N PHE A 109 -4.72 9.59 3.27
CA PHE A 109 -4.07 8.47 2.61
C PHE A 109 -3.16 7.71 3.58
N ALA A 110 -2.40 8.42 4.40
CA ALA A 110 -1.58 7.80 5.44
C ALA A 110 -2.40 7.05 6.48
N ARG A 111 -3.52 7.63 6.94
CA ARG A 111 -4.41 6.98 7.92
C ARG A 111 -4.95 5.66 7.40
N ALA A 112 -5.29 5.59 6.11
CA ALA A 112 -5.81 4.37 5.52
C ALA A 112 -4.73 3.27 5.37
N LEU A 113 -3.44 3.65 5.37
CA LEU A 113 -2.33 2.71 5.37
C LEU A 113 -1.91 2.23 6.76
N LEU A 114 -2.24 2.96 7.83
CA LEU A 114 -1.79 2.65 9.18
C LEU A 114 -2.15 1.24 9.67
N PRO A 115 -3.37 0.71 9.45
CA PRO A 115 -3.70 -0.65 9.91
C PRO A 115 -2.78 -1.70 9.27
N GLN A 116 -2.65 -1.67 7.95
CA GLN A 116 -1.77 -2.55 7.20
C GLN A 116 -0.31 -2.38 7.63
N ALA A 117 0.17 -1.14 7.78
CA ALA A 117 1.53 -0.85 8.21
C ALA A 117 1.85 -1.43 9.61
N LYS A 118 0.90 -1.39 10.54
CA LYS A 118 1.07 -1.98 11.89
C LYS A 118 1.19 -3.50 11.84
N ILE A 119 0.39 -4.16 10.99
CA ILE A 119 0.48 -5.62 10.84
C ILE A 119 1.83 -5.99 10.19
N LEU A 120 2.23 -5.24 9.17
CA LEU A 120 3.42 -5.52 8.35
C LEU A 120 4.75 -5.18 9.03
N PHE A 121 4.81 -4.09 9.80
CA PHE A 121 6.05 -3.56 10.36
C PHE A 121 6.07 -3.56 11.90
N GLY A 122 5.02 -4.09 12.53
CA GLY A 122 4.92 -4.25 13.98
C GLY A 122 4.06 -3.18 14.68
N PRO A 123 3.61 -3.48 15.91
CA PRO A 123 2.74 -2.60 16.69
C PRO A 123 3.44 -1.29 17.10
N GLU A 124 4.77 -1.21 16.98
CA GLU A 124 5.55 -0.02 17.29
C GLU A 124 5.34 1.10 16.28
N VAL A 125 4.78 0.83 15.09
CA VAL A 125 4.46 1.86 14.09
C VAL A 125 3.63 2.99 14.74
N ARG A 126 4.15 4.21 14.63
CA ARG A 126 3.54 5.41 15.24
C ARG A 126 3.03 6.36 14.18
N SER A 127 1.91 6.99 14.46
CA SER A 127 1.39 8.08 13.67
C SER A 127 1.34 9.35 14.52
N PHE A 128 1.64 10.47 13.88
CA PHE A 128 1.63 11.79 14.48
C PHE A 128 0.88 12.75 13.54
N LEU A 129 0.37 13.84 14.11
CA LEU A 129 -0.26 14.91 13.35
C LEU A 129 -1.39 14.38 12.45
N ASP A 130 -2.26 13.56 13.03
CA ASP A 130 -3.43 12.96 12.36
C ASP A 130 -3.08 12.18 11.07
N GLY A 131 -1.98 11.42 11.08
CA GLY A 131 -1.53 10.65 9.91
C GLY A 131 -0.55 11.38 9.01
N ARG A 132 -0.33 12.69 9.18
CA ARG A 132 0.60 13.42 8.31
C ARG A 132 2.03 12.87 8.41
N VAL A 133 2.44 12.41 9.59
CA VAL A 133 3.73 11.76 9.78
C VAL A 133 3.51 10.35 10.32
N VAL A 134 4.15 9.38 9.68
CA VAL A 134 4.19 7.99 10.16
C VAL A 134 5.64 7.62 10.37
N TRP A 135 5.94 7.05 11.53
CA TRP A 135 7.24 6.47 11.83
C TRP A 135 7.14 4.95 11.73
N LEU A 136 8.04 4.36 10.95
CA LEU A 136 8.18 2.92 10.81
C LEU A 136 9.50 2.47 11.48
N PRO A 137 9.49 1.37 12.28
CA PRO A 137 10.66 0.83 12.97
C PRO A 137 11.62 0.07 12.03
N VAL A 138 11.73 0.53 10.77
CA VAL A 138 12.53 -0.10 9.72
C VAL A 138 13.26 0.98 8.93
N THR A 139 14.45 0.64 8.44
CA THR A 139 15.26 1.58 7.64
C THR A 139 14.67 1.79 6.26
N ARG A 140 14.92 2.96 5.65
CA ARG A 140 14.45 3.26 4.29
C ARG A 140 14.89 2.20 3.29
N LYS A 141 16.13 1.70 3.40
CA LYS A 141 16.66 0.65 2.53
C LYS A 141 15.88 -0.66 2.65
N ALA A 142 15.44 -1.01 3.86
CA ALA A 142 14.63 -2.20 4.09
C ALA A 142 13.18 -2.05 3.58
N LEU A 143 12.70 -0.81 3.41
CA LEU A 143 11.38 -0.50 2.83
C LEU A 143 11.35 -0.55 1.30
N GLN A 144 12.49 -0.43 0.61
CA GLN A 144 12.50 -0.40 -0.85
C GLN A 144 11.98 -1.67 -1.54
N PRO A 145 12.31 -2.90 -1.09
CA PRO A 145 11.85 -4.11 -1.74
C PRO A 145 10.46 -4.60 -1.27
N VAL A 146 9.82 -3.89 -0.33
CA VAL A 146 8.56 -4.34 0.28
C VAL A 146 7.46 -3.32 0.04
N GLY A 147 6.25 -3.80 -0.24
CA GLY A 147 5.07 -2.95 -0.29
C GLY A 147 4.78 -2.29 1.07
N LEU A 148 4.07 -1.17 1.05
CA LEU A 148 3.57 -0.50 2.26
C LEU A 148 2.10 -0.84 2.55
N GLY A 149 1.50 -1.71 1.74
CA GLY A 149 0.08 -2.05 1.74
C GLY A 149 -0.65 -1.48 0.52
N PHE A 150 -1.96 -1.66 0.48
CA PHE A 150 -2.82 -1.26 -0.64
C PHE A 150 -3.40 0.15 -0.49
N ASP A 151 -3.57 0.85 -1.60
CA ASP A 151 -4.28 2.13 -1.67
C ASP A 151 -5.79 1.89 -1.61
N SER A 152 -6.38 1.95 -0.42
CA SER A 152 -7.82 1.74 -0.26
C SER A 152 -8.66 2.75 -1.03
N GLN A 153 -8.18 3.99 -1.24
CA GLN A 153 -8.91 4.99 -2.03
C GLN A 153 -8.96 4.62 -3.51
N GLU A 154 -7.86 4.07 -4.04
CA GLU A 154 -7.84 3.58 -5.42
C GLU A 154 -8.72 2.33 -5.60
N ILE A 155 -8.70 1.44 -4.61
CA ILE A 155 -9.58 0.25 -4.58
C ILE A 155 -11.05 0.67 -4.55
N GLU A 156 -11.44 1.58 -3.65
CA GLU A 156 -12.78 2.15 -3.59
C GLU A 156 -13.20 2.78 -4.92
N ARG A 157 -12.28 3.54 -5.55
CA ARG A 157 -12.53 4.15 -6.86
C ARG A 157 -12.77 3.10 -7.93
N LEU A 158 -11.91 2.10 -8.07
CA LEU A 158 -12.05 1.02 -9.06
C LEU A 158 -13.34 0.22 -8.83
N ALA A 159 -13.65 -0.12 -7.58
CA ALA A 159 -14.89 -0.79 -7.20
C ALA A 159 -16.12 0.04 -7.62
N SER A 160 -16.10 1.36 -7.37
CA SER A 160 -17.20 2.26 -7.76
C SER A 160 -17.42 2.34 -9.28
N LEU A 161 -16.41 2.00 -10.07
CA LEU A 161 -16.48 1.94 -11.54
C LEU A 161 -16.95 0.59 -12.07
N GLY A 162 -17.23 -0.37 -11.19
CA GLY A 162 -17.74 -1.70 -11.53
C GLY A 162 -16.67 -2.77 -11.71
N PHE A 163 -15.44 -2.54 -11.21
CA PHE A 163 -14.40 -3.57 -11.21
C PHE A 163 -14.53 -4.54 -10.03
N SER A 164 -14.35 -5.83 -10.33
CA SER A 164 -13.93 -6.87 -9.40
C SER A 164 -12.43 -6.75 -9.13
N ILE A 165 -12.04 -6.76 -7.86
CA ILE A 165 -10.67 -6.45 -7.45
C ILE A 165 -9.96 -7.72 -7.00
N TRP A 166 -8.76 -7.93 -7.55
CA TRP A 166 -7.84 -8.96 -7.13
C TRP A 166 -6.61 -8.30 -6.53
N LEU A 167 -6.30 -8.59 -5.27
CA LEU A 167 -5.13 -8.02 -4.61
C LEU A 167 -3.89 -8.81 -4.98
N ARG A 168 -2.78 -8.12 -5.26
CA ARG A 168 -1.49 -8.72 -5.56
C ARG A 168 -0.46 -8.28 -4.51
N PRO A 169 -0.46 -8.89 -3.31
CA PRO A 169 0.50 -8.59 -2.27
C PRO A 169 1.90 -9.06 -2.69
N GLU A 170 2.91 -8.35 -2.23
CA GLU A 170 4.29 -8.81 -2.38
C GLU A 170 4.55 -10.02 -1.48
N ASN A 171 5.39 -10.95 -1.96
CA ASN A 171 5.82 -12.08 -1.14
C ASN A 171 6.75 -11.57 -0.02
N ARG A 172 6.35 -11.82 1.23
CA ARG A 172 7.13 -11.44 2.41
C ARG A 172 7.50 -12.67 3.22
N SER A 173 8.76 -12.76 3.59
CA SER A 173 9.21 -13.73 4.59
C SER A 173 9.01 -13.17 5.99
N GLY A 174 8.80 -14.06 6.96
CA GLY A 174 8.76 -13.70 8.38
C GLY A 174 7.41 -13.17 8.89
N LEU A 175 6.34 -13.24 8.09
CA LEU A 175 4.98 -13.04 8.62
C LEU A 175 4.56 -14.27 9.43
N THR A 176 3.99 -14.03 10.61
CA THR A 176 3.36 -15.08 11.41
C THR A 176 1.98 -15.43 10.84
N GLU A 177 1.45 -16.59 11.23
CA GLU A 177 0.06 -16.98 10.88
C GLU A 177 -0.95 -15.93 11.38
N GLU A 178 -0.74 -15.39 12.58
CA GLU A 178 -1.58 -14.32 13.15
C GLU A 178 -1.57 -13.07 12.26
N GLN A 179 -0.38 -12.59 11.87
CA GLN A 179 -0.26 -11.43 10.98
C GLN A 179 -0.88 -11.69 9.60
N MET A 180 -0.74 -12.90 9.06
CA MET A 180 -1.39 -13.27 7.80
C MET A 180 -2.92 -13.26 7.92
N ASN A 181 -3.46 -13.77 9.02
CA ASN A 181 -4.90 -13.75 9.27
C ASN A 181 -5.43 -12.32 9.45
N GLU A 182 -4.69 -11.45 10.14
CA GLU A 182 -5.02 -10.03 10.27
C GLU A 182 -5.00 -9.32 8.91
N LEU A 183 -4.00 -9.58 8.06
CA LEU A 183 -3.95 -9.04 6.70
C LEU A 183 -5.16 -9.50 5.86
N PHE A 184 -5.50 -10.79 5.91
CA PHE A 184 -6.67 -11.29 5.17
C PHE A 184 -7.98 -10.67 5.67
N GLN A 185 -8.12 -10.44 6.97
CA GLN A 185 -9.29 -9.75 7.52
C GLN A 185 -9.37 -8.30 7.02
N GLU A 186 -8.24 -7.58 7.05
CA GLU A 186 -8.15 -6.21 6.55
C GLU A 186 -8.47 -6.16 5.05
N TRP A 187 -7.90 -7.06 4.25
CA TRP A 187 -8.15 -7.14 2.81
C TRP A 187 -9.59 -7.49 2.46
N ASN A 188 -10.22 -8.37 3.24
CA ASN A 188 -11.62 -8.72 3.05
C ASN A 188 -12.59 -7.60 3.44
N SER A 189 -12.13 -6.58 4.17
CA SER A 189 -12.91 -5.38 4.46
C SER A 189 -12.95 -4.39 3.29
N LEU A 190 -12.06 -4.54 2.31
CA LEU A 190 -11.96 -3.68 1.14
C LEU A 190 -13.08 -4.00 0.11
N PRO A 191 -13.63 -2.98 -0.57
CA PRO A 191 -14.78 -3.18 -1.44
C PRO A 191 -14.42 -3.96 -2.71
N ALA A 192 -15.35 -4.80 -3.15
CA ALA A 192 -15.28 -5.60 -4.39
C ALA A 192 -14.06 -6.54 -4.52
N VAL A 193 -13.29 -6.74 -3.44
CA VAL A 193 -12.20 -7.72 -3.41
C VAL A 193 -12.77 -9.13 -3.56
N GLN A 194 -12.33 -9.83 -4.61
CA GLN A 194 -12.73 -11.21 -4.91
C GLN A 194 -11.70 -12.24 -4.44
N GLY A 195 -10.45 -11.81 -4.27
CA GLY A 195 -9.38 -12.70 -3.86
C GLY A 195 -8.00 -12.07 -3.97
N VAL A 196 -7.01 -12.92 -3.75
CA VAL A 196 -5.59 -12.58 -3.74
C VAL A 196 -4.88 -13.39 -4.82
N ILE A 197 -4.01 -12.74 -5.58
CA ILE A 197 -3.14 -13.37 -6.57
C ILE A 197 -1.72 -13.15 -6.11
N PHE A 198 -1.05 -14.23 -5.78
CA PHE A 198 0.39 -14.20 -5.56
C PHE A 198 1.07 -14.27 -6.93
N GLY A 199 1.60 -13.15 -7.39
CA GLY A 199 2.36 -13.07 -8.64
C GLY A 199 3.83 -13.33 -8.39
N GLY A 200 4.52 -14.03 -9.30
CA GLY A 200 5.97 -14.17 -9.23
C GLY A 200 6.67 -13.73 -10.49
N ALA A 201 7.75 -12.96 -10.30
CA ALA A 201 8.89 -12.90 -11.22
C ALA A 201 10.01 -13.87 -10.79
N LEU A 202 9.94 -14.37 -9.54
CA LEU A 202 10.75 -15.44 -8.93
C LEU A 202 9.80 -16.45 -8.26
N ASN A 203 8.90 -17.04 -9.05
CA ASN A 203 7.77 -17.92 -8.68
C ASN A 203 8.13 -19.08 -7.73
N GLU A 204 8.37 -18.79 -6.46
CA GLU A 204 8.03 -19.69 -5.37
C GLU A 204 7.00 -18.95 -4.52
N ALA A 205 5.78 -19.50 -4.45
CA ALA A 205 5.08 -19.41 -3.19
C ALA A 205 6.04 -20.05 -2.20
N MET A 206 6.77 -19.23 -1.43
CA MET A 206 7.56 -19.72 -0.30
C MET A 206 6.54 -20.42 0.56
N GLY A 207 6.50 -21.75 0.48
CA GLY A 207 5.53 -22.55 1.22
C GLY A 207 5.59 -22.06 2.66
N TYR A 208 4.46 -21.55 3.15
CA TYR A 208 4.33 -21.25 4.57
C TYR A 208 4.72 -22.54 5.29
N PRO A 209 5.71 -22.52 6.21
CA PRO A 209 6.24 -23.75 6.77
C PRO A 209 5.07 -24.57 7.34
N ASP A 210 4.99 -25.82 6.86
CA ASP A 210 4.15 -26.83 7.49
C ASP A 210 4.53 -26.89 8.98
N LEU A 211 3.49 -26.93 9.82
CA LEU A 211 3.48 -27.13 11.27
C LEU A 211 4.61 -28.03 11.81
#